data_AF-A0A1G6U903-F1
#
_entry.id   AF-A0A1G6U903-F1
#
_cell.length_a   1.000
_cell.length_b   1.000
_cell.length_c   1.000
_cell.angle_alpha   90.00
_cell.angle_beta   90.00
_cell.angle_gamma   90.00
#
_symmetry.space_group_name_H-M   'P 1'
#
loop_
_entity.id
_entity.type
_entity.pdbx_description
1 polymer ?
#
loop_
_entity_poly.entity_id
_entity_poly.type
_entity_poly.pdbx_seq_one_letter_code
_entity_poly.pdbx_strand_id
1 'polypeptide(L)'
;MLSLMPIMEKPEYLREWALGPDTTEERVREMHSHLQDDSYPAAIEMTFALPPRRKNIPAIPMTVIAGENDAIFTVREAQRTARRFGVTANVVPGMPHEPLEPHWRDEVADRVDKFARSIT
;
A
#
# COMPACT_ATOMS: atom_id res chain seq x y z
N MET A 1 15.99 -16.73 9.04
CA MET A 1 15.76 -15.89 7.85
C MET A 1 16.33 -14.50 8.17
N LEU A 2 16.84 -13.74 7.20
CA LEU A 2 17.26 -12.35 7.48
C LEU A 2 16.02 -11.49 7.74
N SER A 3 16.08 -10.66 8.78
CA SER A 3 14.96 -9.89 9.34
C SER A 3 14.89 -8.48 8.74
N LEU A 4 13.69 -8.00 8.42
CA LEU A 4 13.43 -6.63 7.99
C LEU A 4 13.23 -5.67 9.17
N MET A 5 12.94 -6.20 10.37
CA MET A 5 12.68 -5.39 11.58
C MET A 5 13.70 -4.30 11.86
N PRO A 6 15.03 -4.44 11.64
CA PRO A 6 15.97 -3.36 11.92
C PRO A 6 15.68 -2.04 11.17
N ILE A 7 14.91 -2.09 10.07
CA ILE A 7 14.52 -0.90 9.29
C ILE A 7 13.25 -0.24 9.85
N MET A 8 12.41 -1.00 10.56
CA MET A 8 11.13 -0.55 11.14
C MET A 8 11.11 -0.63 12.67
N GLU A 9 12.28 -0.82 13.30
CA GLU A 9 12.42 -1.16 14.72
C GLU A 9 11.85 -0.08 15.62
N LYS A 10 11.86 1.17 15.16
CA LYS A 10 11.42 2.32 15.94
C LYS A 10 10.08 2.88 15.42
N PRO A 11 9.19 3.34 16.32
CA PRO A 11 7.91 3.96 15.93
C PRO A 11 8.07 5.14 14.96
N GLU A 12 9.18 5.89 15.04
CA GLU A 12 9.42 7.04 14.16
C GLU A 12 9.58 6.61 12.70
N TYR A 13 10.13 5.42 12.43
CA TYR A 13 10.24 4.89 11.08
C TYR A 13 8.86 4.52 10.52
N LEU A 14 7.99 3.90 11.33
CA LEU A 14 6.61 3.64 10.90
C LEU A 14 5.89 4.95 10.53
N ARG A 15 6.07 6.01 11.32
CA ARG A 15 5.51 7.33 11.03
C ARG A 15 6.00 7.88 9.69
N GLU A 16 7.30 7.86 9.45
CA GLU A 16 7.92 8.42 8.24
C GLU A 16 7.52 7.67 6.96
N TRP A 17 7.53 6.34 7.02
CA TRP A 17 7.35 5.51 5.83
C TRP A 17 5.89 5.21 5.52
N ALA A 18 5.03 5.15 6.54
CA ALA A 18 3.71 4.56 6.38
C ALA A 18 2.52 5.41 6.82
N LEU A 19 2.69 6.40 7.69
CA LEU A 19 1.57 7.10 8.33
C LEU A 19 1.45 8.56 7.88
N GLY A 20 0.31 9.16 8.18
CA GLY A 20 0.01 10.55 7.83
C GLY A 20 0.62 11.54 8.82
N PRO A 21 0.72 12.84 8.46
CA PRO A 21 1.17 13.87 9.39
C PRO A 21 0.24 14.02 10.61
N ASP A 22 -1.05 13.75 10.43
CA ASP A 22 -2.10 13.92 11.45
C ASP A 22 -2.24 12.71 12.40
N THR A 23 -1.45 11.65 12.20
CA THR A 23 -1.49 10.47 13.07
C THR A 23 -0.98 10.82 14.47
N THR A 24 -1.78 10.53 15.50
CA THR A 24 -1.37 10.81 16.88
C THR A 24 -0.23 9.88 17.33
N GLU A 25 0.61 10.35 18.25
CA GLU A 25 1.71 9.55 18.80
C GLU A 25 1.22 8.27 19.49
N GLU A 26 0.06 8.30 20.14
CA GLU A 26 -0.59 7.13 20.70
C GLU A 26 -0.91 6.10 19.62
N ARG A 27 -1.45 6.55 18.49
CA ARG A 27 -1.81 5.67 17.37
C ARG A 27 -0.58 5.09 16.68
N VAL A 28 0.48 5.88 16.50
CA VAL A 28 1.76 5.39 15.98
C VAL A 28 2.30 4.26 16.86
N ARG A 29 2.31 4.44 18.19
CA ARG A 29 2.76 3.41 19.14
C ARG A 29 1.87 2.16 19.12
N GLU A 30 0.55 2.34 19.06
CA GLU A 30 -0.40 1.24 18.96
C GLU A 30 -0.13 0.41 17.69
N MET A 31 -0.04 1.05 16.52
CA MET A 31 0.21 0.37 15.25
C MET A 31 1.59 -0.28 15.21
N HIS A 32 2.62 0.41 15.73
CA HIS A 32 3.97 -0.15 15.84
C HIS A 32 4.01 -1.43 16.67
N SER A 33 3.21 -1.51 17.75
CA SER A 33 3.12 -2.71 18.59
C SER A 33 2.53 -3.94 17.88
N HIS A 34 1.86 -3.74 16.74
CA HIS A 34 1.31 -4.81 15.90
C HIS A 34 2.24 -5.23 14.76
N LEU A 35 3.38 -4.55 14.56
CA LEU A 35 4.33 -4.94 13.52
C LEU A 35 4.91 -6.33 13.80
N GLN A 36 5.08 -7.08 12.72
CA GLN A 36 5.67 -8.41 12.71
C GLN A 36 7.01 -8.35 11.97
N ASP A 37 7.88 -9.32 12.23
CA ASP A 37 9.13 -9.42 11.49
C ASP A 37 8.90 -9.95 10.07
N ASP A 38 9.22 -9.11 9.09
CA ASP A 38 9.15 -9.45 7.67
C ASP A 38 10.49 -10.00 7.14
N SER A 39 10.40 -10.70 6.02
CA SER A 39 11.55 -11.26 5.32
C SER A 39 12.34 -10.17 4.59
N TYR A 40 13.55 -9.86 5.06
CA TYR A 40 14.45 -8.93 4.36
C TYR A 40 14.76 -9.37 2.91
N PRO A 41 15.03 -10.67 2.62
CA PRO A 41 15.22 -11.12 1.25
C PRO A 41 13.99 -10.92 0.37
N ALA A 42 12.78 -11.14 0.91
CA ALA A 42 11.55 -10.90 0.15
C ALA A 42 11.36 -9.40 -0.16
N ALA A 43 11.70 -8.52 0.78
CA ALA A 43 11.66 -7.07 0.53
C ALA A 43 12.62 -6.68 -0.61
N ILE A 44 13.87 -7.16 -0.60
CA ILE A 44 14.84 -6.93 -1.67
C ILE A 44 14.34 -7.49 -3.01
N GLU A 45 13.79 -8.70 -3.02
CA GLU A 45 13.22 -9.28 -4.23
C GLU A 45 12.07 -8.43 -4.77
N MET A 46 11.13 -8.00 -3.92
CA MET A 46 10.01 -7.14 -4.33
C MET A 46 10.48 -5.78 -4.88
N THR A 47 11.54 -5.20 -4.32
CA THR A 47 12.08 -3.90 -4.75
C THR A 47 12.78 -3.98 -6.10
N PHE A 48 13.58 -5.03 -6.35
CA PHE A 48 14.46 -5.10 -7.52
C PHE A 48 14.00 -6.07 -8.60
N ALA A 49 13.07 -6.98 -8.32
CA ALA A 49 12.56 -7.91 -9.32
C ALA A 49 11.67 -7.19 -10.33
N LEU A 50 11.77 -7.63 -11.60
CA LEU A 50 10.86 -7.16 -12.64
C LEU A 50 9.48 -7.81 -12.45
N PRO A 51 8.38 -7.05 -12.56
CA PRO A 51 7.05 -7.62 -12.43
C PRO A 51 6.78 -8.63 -13.56
N PRO A 52 5.99 -9.70 -13.30
CA PRO A 52 5.67 -10.72 -14.30
C PRO A 52 5.10 -10.09 -15.57
N ARG A 53 5.54 -10.54 -16.75
CA ARG A 53 5.06 -10.02 -18.04
C ARG A 53 3.53 -10.07 -18.12
N ARG A 54 2.87 -8.97 -18.52
CA ARG A 54 1.39 -8.85 -18.55
C ARG A 54 0.72 -10.02 -19.29
N LYS A 55 1.30 -10.47 -20.40
CA LYS A 55 0.80 -11.60 -21.21
C LYS A 55 0.70 -12.94 -20.45
N ASN A 56 1.40 -13.08 -19.32
CA ASN A 56 1.37 -14.28 -18.49
C ASN A 56 0.33 -14.18 -17.37
N ILE A 57 -0.40 -13.06 -17.25
CA ILE A 57 -1.39 -12.82 -16.21
C ILE A 57 -2.79 -12.95 -16.83
N PRO A 58 -3.65 -13.85 -16.34
CA PRO A 58 -5.03 -13.98 -16.81
C PRO A 58 -5.80 -12.66 -16.75
N ALA A 59 -6.77 -12.51 -17.64
CA ALA A 59 -7.72 -11.41 -17.56
C ALA A 59 -8.70 -11.71 -16.40
N ILE A 60 -8.51 -11.01 -15.29
CA ILE A 60 -9.40 -11.02 -14.13
C ILE A 60 -9.89 -9.59 -13.87
N PRO A 61 -11.10 -9.39 -13.32
CA PRO A 61 -11.52 -8.09 -12.84
C PRO A 61 -10.49 -7.52 -11.87
N MET A 62 -10.16 -6.24 -12.02
CA MET A 62 -9.12 -5.60 -11.21
C MET A 62 -9.42 -4.13 -10.96
N THR A 63 -9.01 -3.67 -9.80
CA THR A 63 -8.94 -2.26 -9.44
C THR A 63 -7.55 -1.95 -8.91
N VAL A 64 -7.09 -0.72 -9.09
CA VAL A 64 -5.87 -0.21 -8.46
C VAL A 64 -6.28 0.97 -7.59
N ILE A 65 -5.94 0.92 -6.30
CA ILE A 65 -6.13 1.99 -5.33
C ILE A 65 -4.74 2.47 -4.93
N ALA A 66 -4.56 3.79 -4.78
CA ALA A 66 -3.29 4.38 -4.42
C ALA A 66 -3.49 5.52 -3.42
N GLY A 67 -2.58 5.65 -2.45
CA GLY A 67 -2.50 6.84 -1.62
C GLY A 67 -1.80 7.98 -2.37
N GLU A 68 -2.30 9.21 -2.25
CA GLU A 68 -1.65 10.38 -2.85
C GLU A 68 -0.28 10.66 -2.21
N ASN A 69 -0.18 10.44 -0.90
CA ASN A 69 1.01 10.70 -0.08
C ASN A 69 1.77 9.42 0.29
N ASP A 70 1.56 8.33 -0.45
CA ASP A 70 2.30 7.09 -0.25
C ASP A 70 3.81 7.32 -0.50
N ALA A 71 4.62 7.10 0.53
CA ALA A 71 6.07 7.30 0.51
C ALA A 71 6.84 6.12 -0.12
N ILE A 72 6.19 4.97 -0.32
CA ILE A 72 6.79 3.74 -0.87
C ILE A 72 6.45 3.60 -2.36
N PHE A 73 5.19 3.85 -2.74
CA PHE A 73 4.72 3.74 -4.13
C PHE A 73 4.11 5.04 -4.61
N THR A 74 4.75 5.68 -5.61
CA THR A 74 4.24 6.95 -6.13
C THR A 74 2.94 6.77 -6.91
N VAL A 75 2.08 7.81 -6.96
CA VAL A 75 0.89 7.86 -7.82
C VAL A 75 1.22 7.51 -9.27
N ARG A 76 2.36 7.96 -9.79
CA ARG A 76 2.80 7.67 -11.16
C ARG A 76 3.02 6.17 -11.38
N GLU A 77 3.54 5.46 -10.38
CA GLU A 77 3.76 4.02 -10.44
C GLU A 77 2.45 3.26 -10.36
N ALA A 78 1.54 3.67 -9.47
CA ALA A 78 0.20 3.11 -9.41
C ALA A 78 -0.54 3.29 -10.75
N GLN A 79 -0.46 4.46 -11.37
CA GLN A 79 -1.03 4.70 -12.70
C GLN A 79 -0.37 3.84 -13.79
N ARG A 80 0.95 3.61 -13.72
CA ARG A 80 1.67 2.70 -14.64
C ARG A 80 1.17 1.27 -14.48
N THR A 81 0.95 0.83 -13.25
CA THR A 81 0.34 -0.46 -12.92
C THR A 81 -1.07 -0.54 -13.48
N ALA A 82 -1.91 0.47 -13.24
CA ALA A 82 -3.28 0.51 -13.76
C ALA A 82 -3.32 0.42 -15.30
N ARG A 83 -2.48 1.19 -16.00
CA ARG A 83 -2.35 1.12 -17.47
C ARG A 83 -1.91 -0.26 -17.95
N ARG A 84 -0.96 -0.91 -17.26
CA ARG A 84 -0.54 -2.28 -17.58
C ARG A 84 -1.73 -3.25 -17.53
N PHE A 85 -2.66 -3.01 -16.63
CA PHE A 85 -3.83 -3.86 -16.42
C PHE A 85 -5.08 -3.41 -17.20
N GLY A 86 -5.02 -2.27 -17.90
CA GLY A 86 -6.14 -1.74 -18.69
C GLY A 86 -7.20 -1.03 -17.85
N VAL A 87 -6.83 -0.56 -16.66
CA VAL A 87 -7.72 0.13 -15.71
C VAL A 87 -7.15 1.51 -15.35
N THR A 88 -7.94 2.30 -14.63
CA THR A 88 -7.51 3.59 -14.06
C THR A 88 -7.20 3.41 -12.58
N ALA A 89 -6.16 4.09 -12.08
CA ALA A 89 -5.84 4.10 -10.66
C ALA A 89 -6.81 5.04 -9.92
N ASN A 90 -7.41 4.55 -8.84
CA ASN A 90 -8.23 5.31 -7.93
C ASN A 90 -7.32 5.91 -6.85
N VAL A 91 -6.92 7.17 -7.02
CA VAL A 91 -6.07 7.88 -6.06
C VAL A 91 -6.95 8.38 -4.90
N VAL A 92 -6.52 8.15 -3.67
CA VAL A 92 -7.17 8.65 -2.45
C VAL A 92 -6.37 9.88 -1.98
N PRO A 93 -6.98 11.08 -2.00
CA PRO A 93 -6.28 12.30 -1.61
C PRO A 93 -5.74 12.23 -0.17
N GLY A 94 -4.55 12.77 0.06
CA GLY A 94 -3.91 12.82 1.37
C GLY A 94 -3.44 11.48 1.98
N MET A 95 -3.91 10.35 1.46
CA MET A 95 -3.70 9.03 2.05
C MET A 95 -2.23 8.59 2.00
N PRO A 96 -1.63 8.16 3.13
CA PRO A 96 -0.27 7.63 3.19
C PRO A 96 -0.22 6.17 2.73
N HIS A 97 0.90 5.48 2.95
CA HIS A 97 1.06 4.09 2.52
C HIS A 97 0.14 3.14 3.30
N GLU A 98 0.06 3.30 4.63
CA GLU A 98 -0.80 2.48 5.46
C GLU A 98 -2.24 2.94 5.28
N PRO A 99 -3.07 2.13 4.59
CA PRO A 99 -4.38 2.60 4.19
C PRO A 99 -5.33 2.70 5.37
N LEU A 100 -4.98 2.28 6.59
CA LEU A 100 -5.82 2.31 7.79
C LEU A 100 -5.77 3.64 8.57
N GLU A 101 -5.03 4.62 8.06
CA GLU A 101 -5.01 6.01 8.54
C GLU A 101 -6.36 6.73 8.27
N PRO A 102 -6.65 7.90 8.88
CA PRO A 102 -8.03 8.40 8.96
C PRO A 102 -8.69 8.53 7.58
N HIS A 103 -9.99 8.23 7.53
CA HIS A 103 -10.85 8.15 6.32
C HIS A 103 -10.73 6.88 5.46
N TRP A 104 -9.96 5.88 5.88
CA TRP A 104 -9.88 4.62 5.13
C TRP A 104 -11.21 3.92 4.90
N ARG A 105 -12.13 3.99 5.87
CA ARG A 105 -13.45 3.38 5.75
C ARG A 105 -14.24 4.04 4.64
N ASP A 106 -14.26 5.37 4.64
CA ASP A 106 -15.09 6.16 3.71
C ASP A 106 -14.50 6.19 2.30
N GLU A 107 -13.18 6.06 2.15
CA GLU A 107 -12.51 6.16 0.84
C GLU A 107 -12.04 4.80 0.30
N VAL A 108 -11.32 4.01 1.10
CA VAL A 108 -10.73 2.74 0.64
C VAL A 108 -11.77 1.63 0.69
N ALA A 109 -12.46 1.46 1.83
CA ALA A 109 -13.39 0.36 2.00
C ALA A 109 -14.60 0.47 1.05
N ASP A 110 -15.18 1.67 0.89
CA ASP A 110 -16.27 1.92 -0.05
C ASP A 110 -15.88 1.60 -1.51
N ARG A 111 -14.64 1.94 -1.92
CA ARG A 111 -14.13 1.59 -3.26
C ARG A 111 -13.99 0.09 -3.44
N VAL A 112 -13.50 -0.62 -2.41
CA VAL A 112 -13.39 -2.08 -2.43
C VAL A 112 -14.76 -2.75 -2.46
N ASP A 113 -15.72 -2.32 -1.64
CA ASP A 113 -17.10 -2.84 -1.64
C ASP A 113 -17.78 -2.62 -3.00
N LYS A 114 -17.71 -1.40 -3.54
CA LYS A 114 -18.26 -1.07 -4.86
C LYS A 114 -17.64 -1.94 -5.97
N PHE A 115 -16.32 -2.14 -5.93
CA PHE A 115 -15.65 -3.01 -6.89
C PHE A 115 -16.10 -4.46 -6.74
N ALA A 116 -16.12 -5.01 -5.52
CA ALA A 116 -16.53 -6.38 -5.25
C ALA A 116 -17.97 -6.67 -5.72
N ARG A 117 -18.89 -5.72 -5.51
CA ARG A 117 -20.27 -5.80 -6.01
C ARG A 117 -20.39 -5.69 -7.52
N SER A 118 -19.47 -5.00 -8.19
CA SER A 118 -19.51 -4.86 -9.65
C SER A 118 -19.07 -6.11 -10.41
N ILE A 119 -18.47 -7.08 -9.71
CA ILE A 119 -17.91 -8.31 -10.29
C ILE A 119 -18.65 -9.57 -9.85
N THR A 120 -19.73 -9.41 -9.06
CA THR A 120 -20.63 -10.49 -8.60
C THR A 120 -21.94 -10.38 -9.36
#